data_AF-A0A943TRD3-F1
#
_entry.id   AF-A0A943TRD3-F1
#
_cell.length_a   1.000
_cell.length_b   1.000
_cell.length_c   1.000
_cell.angle_alpha   90.00
_cell.angle_beta   90.00
_cell.angle_gamma   90.00
#
_symmetry.space_group_name_H-M   'P 1'
#
loop_
_entity.id
_entity.type
_entity.pdbx_description
1 polymer ?
#
loop_
_entity_poly.entity_id
_entity_poly.type
_entity_poly.pdbx_seq_one_letter_code
_entity_poly.pdbx_strand_id
1 'polypeptide(L)' 'MGKSATKAKNKYNAANYERINLVVQKGCKAVIQDAAAQAGQSVNAFINAAIAEKIEKEQKK' A
#
# COMPACT_ATOMS: atom_id res chain seq x y z
N MET A 1 -12.64 -27.48 10.57
CA MET A 1 -12.22 -26.07 10.81
C MET A 1 -12.05 -25.32 9.48
N GLY A 2 -13.02 -24.45 9.12
CA GLY A 2 -12.77 -23.14 8.48
C GLY A 2 -12.26 -22.98 7.03
N LYS A 3 -12.29 -23.95 6.13
CA LYS A 3 -11.71 -23.77 4.76
C LYS A 3 -12.53 -22.85 3.82
N SER A 4 -13.84 -22.74 4.02
CA SER A 4 -14.75 -21.95 3.18
C SER A 4 -14.60 -20.45 3.38
N ALA A 5 -14.48 -19.99 4.64
CA ALA A 5 -14.28 -18.58 4.95
C ALA A 5 -12.97 -18.02 4.38
N THR A 6 -11.89 -18.81 4.44
CA THR A 6 -10.59 -18.44 3.86
C THR A 6 -10.65 -18.33 2.33
N LYS A 7 -11.33 -19.27 1.66
CA LYS A 7 -11.53 -19.21 0.19
C LYS A 7 -12.33 -17.97 -0.21
N ALA A 8 -13.39 -17.63 0.52
CA ALA A 8 -14.20 -16.45 0.26
C ALA A 8 -13.38 -15.15 0.42
N LYS A 9 -12.61 -15.02 1.51
CA LYS A 9 -11.69 -13.88 1.73
C LYS A 9 -10.64 -13.76 0.63
N ASN A 10 -10.06 -14.88 0.18
CA ASN A 10 -9.06 -14.86 -0.88
C ASN A 10 -9.66 -14.44 -2.22
N LYS A 11 -10.86 -14.94 -2.56
CA LYS A 11 -11.56 -14.52 -3.79
C LYS A 11 -11.91 -13.04 -3.78
N TYR A 12 -12.42 -12.52 -2.65
CA TYR A 12 -12.68 -11.09 -2.50
C TYR A 12 -11.39 -10.28 -2.63
N ASN A 13 -10.32 -10.69 -1.96
CA ASN A 13 -9.06 -9.96 -2.01
C ASN A 13 -8.47 -9.93 -3.43
N ALA A 14 -8.52 -11.04 -4.16
CA ALA A 14 -8.01 -11.11 -5.53
C ALA A 14 -8.85 -10.30 -6.54
N ALA A 15 -10.15 -10.12 -6.27
CA ALA A 15 -11.03 -9.36 -7.16
C ALA A 15 -10.96 -7.84 -6.92
N ASN A 16 -10.64 -7.39 -5.70
CA ASN A 16 -10.73 -5.98 -5.32
C ASN A 16 -9.39 -5.31 -5.05
N TYR A 17 -8.32 -6.08 -4.82
CA TYR A 17 -7.01 -5.52 -4.45
C TYR A 17 -5.91 -6.15 -5.29
N GLU A 18 -5.11 -5.30 -5.93
CA GLU A 18 -3.81 -5.71 -6.44
C GLU A 18 -2.76 -5.59 -5.33
N ARG A 19 -1.91 -6.61 -5.17
CA ARG A 19 -0.83 -6.61 -4.20
C ARG A 19 0.50 -6.30 -4.88
N ILE A 20 1.08 -5.17 -4.51
CA ILE A 20 2.43 -4.78 -4.94
C ILE A 20 3.40 -5.11 -3.81
N ASN A 21 4.42 -5.91 -4.11
CA ASN A 21 5.48 -6.20 -3.15
C ASN A 21 6.59 -5.16 -3.31
N LEU A 22 6.81 -4.35 -2.28
CA LEU A 22 7.77 -3.25 -2.29
C LEU A 22 9.02 -3.63 -1.50
N VAL A 23 10.17 -3.65 -2.16
CA VAL A 23 11.47 -3.81 -1.50
C VAL A 23 12.10 -2.44 -1.34
N VAL A 24 12.39 -2.06 -0.10
CA VAL A 24 13.10 -0.82 0.24
C VAL A 24 14.39 -1.15 0.98
N GLN A 25 15.35 -0.23 0.94
CA GLN A 25 16.59 -0.39 1.67
C GLN A 25 16.34 -0.43 3.19
N LYS A 26 17.25 -1.07 3.93
CA LYS A 26 17.21 -1.11 5.39
C LYS A 26 17.21 0.33 5.95
N GLY A 27 16.31 0.60 6.90
CA GLY A 27 16.14 1.93 7.49
C GLY A 27 15.04 2.78 6.83
N CYS A 28 14.78 2.62 5.53
CA CYS A 28 13.73 3.39 4.85
C CYS A 28 12.33 3.11 5.40
N LYS A 29 12.06 1.89 5.88
CA LYS A 29 10.76 1.55 6.49
C LYS A 29 10.42 2.44 7.68
N ALA A 30 11.41 2.74 8.54
CA ALA A 30 11.21 3.59 9.71
C ALA A 30 10.86 5.03 9.27
N VAL A 31 11.61 5.56 8.30
CA VAL A 31 11.35 6.90 7.73
C VAL A 31 9.94 7.00 7.15
N ILE A 32 9.49 5.97 6.41
CA ILE A 32 8.13 5.94 5.84
C ILE A 32 7.09 5.82 6.95
N GLN A 33 7.34 5.05 8.00
CA GLN A 33 6.44 4.94 9.15
C GLN A 33 6.30 6.27 9.89
N ASP A 34 7.41 6.96 10.13
CA ASP A 34 7.40 8.26 10.81
C ASP A 34 6.73 9.33 9.96
N ALA A 35 6.97 9.33 8.65
CA ALA A 35 6.32 10.25 7.71
C ALA A 35 4.80 10.00 7.64
N ALA A 36 4.39 8.73 7.57
CA ALA A 36 2.97 8.36 7.59
C ALA A 36 2.30 8.75 8.91
N ALA A 37 2.98 8.54 10.04
CA ALA A 37 2.49 8.94 11.36
C ALA A 37 2.30 10.46 11.47
N GLN A 38 3.26 11.24 10.98
CA GLN A 38 3.16 12.71 10.91
C GLN A 38 2.01 13.18 10.02
N ALA A 39 1.78 12.47 8.90
CA ALA A 39 0.65 12.74 8.01
C ALA A 39 -0.70 12.25 8.58
N GLY A 40 -0.71 11.54 9.73
CA GLY A 40 -1.93 10.95 10.30
C GLY A 40 -2.51 9.81 9.45
N GLN A 41 -1.70 9.19 8.59
CA GLN A 41 -2.12 8.16 7.64
C GLN A 41 -1.48 6.81 7.95
N SER A 42 -2.11 5.73 7.48
CA SER A 42 -1.42 4.43 7.46
C SER A 42 -0.26 4.46 6.47
N VAL A 43 0.79 3.67 6.73
CA VAL A 43 1.93 3.50 5.81
C VAL A 43 1.48 3.19 4.38
N ASN A 44 0.48 2.32 4.22
CA ASN A 44 -0.04 1.95 2.92
C ASN A 44 -0.76 3.12 2.23
N ALA A 45 -1.57 3.88 2.96
CA ALA A 45 -2.24 5.07 2.43
C ALA A 45 -1.22 6.15 2.02
N PHE A 46 -0.19 6.36 2.84
CA PHE A 46 0.90 7.30 2.56
C PHE A 46 1.66 6.92 1.28
N ILE A 47 2.02 5.64 1.12
CA ILE A 47 2.69 5.15 -0.09
C ILE A 47 1.80 5.32 -1.32
N ASN A 48 0.51 4.97 -1.24
CA ASN A 48 -0.43 5.12 -2.35
C ASN A 48 -0.62 6.58 -2.76
N ALA A 49 -0.71 7.50 -1.79
CA ALA A 49 -0.81 8.93 -2.05
C ALA A 49 0.44 9.45 -2.78
N ALA A 50 1.64 9.04 -2.32
CA ALA A 50 2.90 9.43 -2.96
C ALA A 50 3.01 8.91 -4.40
N ILE A 51 2.55 7.68 -4.67
CA ILE A 51 2.50 7.11 -6.03
C ILE A 51 1.53 7.91 -6.90
N ALA A 52 0.33 8.20 -6.41
CA ALA A 52 -0.68 8.96 -7.15
C ALA A 52 -0.18 10.36 -7.51
N GLU A 53 0.38 11.08 -6.54
CA GLU A 53 0.96 12.41 -6.76
C GLU A 53 2.08 12.38 -7.81
N LYS A 54 2.93 11.33 -7.79
CA LYS A 54 4.01 11.18 -8.76
C LYS A 54 3.47 10.90 -10.16
N ILE A 55 2.47 10.02 -10.31
CA ILE A 55 1.81 9.74 -11.60
C ILE A 55 1.20 11.02 -12.17
N GLU A 56 0.47 11.79 -11.37
CA GLU A 56 -0.13 13.06 -11.81
C GLU A 56 0.91 14.07 -12.29
N LYS A 57 2.05 14.16 -11.60
CA LYS A 57 3.15 15.06 -11.99
C LYS A 57 3.81 14.64 -13.31
N GLU A 58 3.98 13.34 -13.54
CA GLU A 58 4.56 12.84 -14.80
C GLU A 58 3.57 12.95 -15.97
N GLN A 59 2.26 12.80 -15.74
CA GLN A 59 1.23 12.96 -16.79
C GLN A 59 1.01 14.42 -17.23
N LYS A 60 1.32 15.39 -16.36
CA LYS A 60 1.21 16.83 -16.66
C LYS A 60 2.44 17.40 -17.36
N LYS A 61 3.42 16.57 -17.69
CA LYS A 61 4.68 16.95 -18.35
C LYS A 61 4.67 16.53 -19.81
#